data_AF-A0A382VB58-F1
#
_entry.id   AF-A0A382VB58-F1
#
_cell.length_a   1.000
_cell.length_b   1.000
_cell.length_c   1.000
_cell.angle_alpha   90.00
_cell.angle_beta   90.00
_cell.angle_gamma   90.00
#
_symmetry.space_group_name_H-M   'P 1'
#
loop_
_entity.id
_entity.type
_entity.pdbx_description
1 polymer ?
#
loop_
_entity_poly.entity_id
_entity_poly.type
_entity_poly.pdbx_seq_one_letter_code
_entity_poly.pdbx_strand_id
1 'polypeptide(L)'
;KELGIANQVKNKTERYPSAAALMERVGAGQGNEIGFGQIPAIRRFSGHGVVVVDPLPHELSNTTTYAPAITNLQASDDVKGFLEFLEMPTARRILNAAGTV
;
A
#
# COMPACT_ATOMS: atom_id res chain seq x y z
N LYS A 1 -14.05 8.70 13.50
CA LYS A 1 -15.28 8.52 12.69
C LYS A 1 -15.38 7.05 12.31
N GLU A 2 -16.59 6.53 12.14
CA GLU A 2 -16.85 5.12 11.77
C GLU A 2 -17.67 5.07 10.48
N LEU A 3 -17.53 3.99 9.71
CA LEU A 3 -18.34 3.75 8.50
C LEU A 3 -19.81 3.44 8.79
N GLY A 4 -20.20 3.21 10.06
CA GLY A 4 -21.58 2.89 10.45
C GLY A 4 -22.05 1.46 10.09
N ILE A 5 -21.22 0.65 9.46
CA ILE A 5 -21.57 -0.70 8.98
C ILE A 5 -21.07 -1.84 9.88
N ALA A 6 -20.45 -1.53 11.03
CA ALA A 6 -19.77 -2.52 11.86
C ALA A 6 -20.65 -3.74 12.22
N ASN A 7 -21.90 -3.51 12.60
CA ASN A 7 -22.85 -4.59 12.92
C ASN A 7 -23.21 -5.46 11.70
N GLN A 8 -23.26 -4.87 10.50
CA GLN A 8 -23.61 -5.57 9.26
C GLN A 8 -22.48 -6.49 8.78
N VAL A 9 -21.23 -6.12 9.07
CA VAL A 9 -20.04 -6.87 8.65
C VAL A 9 -19.46 -7.77 9.73
N LYS A 10 -19.91 -7.65 10.99
CA LYS A 10 -19.35 -8.36 12.16
C LYS A 10 -19.18 -9.86 11.93
N ASN A 11 -20.22 -10.53 11.46
CA ASN A 11 -20.23 -11.99 11.24
C ASN A 11 -19.63 -12.40 9.88
N LYS A 12 -19.18 -11.43 9.07
CA LYS A 12 -18.55 -11.61 7.76
C LYS A 12 -17.08 -11.19 7.75
N THR A 13 -16.57 -10.70 8.88
CA THR A 13 -15.22 -10.14 8.98
C THR A 13 -14.24 -11.26 9.32
N GLU A 14 -13.29 -11.48 8.43
CA GLU A 14 -12.15 -12.37 8.64
C GLU A 14 -10.89 -11.54 8.86
N ARG A 15 -9.99 -12.03 9.72
CA ARG A 15 -8.69 -11.38 9.99
C ARG A 15 -7.57 -12.32 9.57
N TYR A 16 -6.59 -11.75 8.88
CA TYR A 16 -5.44 -12.47 8.36
C TYR A 16 -4.15 -12.00 9.06
N PRO A 17 -3.14 -12.88 9.21
CA PRO A 17 -1.91 -12.55 9.92
C PRO A 17 -1.02 -11.57 9.15
N SER A 18 -1.25 -11.38 7.85
CA SER A 18 -0.49 -10.43 7.02
C SER A 18 -1.33 -9.93 5.85
N ALA A 19 -0.90 -8.80 5.25
CA ALA A 19 -1.50 -8.29 4.02
C ALA A 19 -1.36 -9.30 2.86
N ALA A 20 -0.23 -10.02 2.78
CA ALA A 20 -0.05 -11.06 1.76
C ALA A 20 -1.10 -12.17 1.87
N ALA A 21 -1.32 -12.70 3.08
CA ALA A 21 -2.32 -13.75 3.31
C ALA A 21 -3.75 -13.27 3.01
N LEU A 22 -4.05 -12.01 3.33
CA LEU A 22 -5.32 -11.38 2.94
C LEU A 22 -5.47 -11.31 1.41
N MET A 23 -4.45 -10.84 0.70
CA MET A 23 -4.53 -10.68 -0.77
C MET A 23 -4.62 -12.03 -1.48
N GLU A 24 -3.91 -13.06 -1.00
CA GLU A 24 -4.02 -14.43 -1.52
C GLU A 24 -5.45 -14.97 -1.34
N ARG A 25 -6.07 -14.78 -0.16
CA ARG A 25 -7.46 -15.18 0.08
C ARG A 25 -8.44 -14.47 -0.86
N VAL A 26 -8.27 -13.17 -1.04
CA VAL A 26 -9.15 -12.35 -1.89
C VAL A 26 -9.00 -12.78 -3.35
N GLY A 27 -7.77 -12.97 -3.83
CA GLY A 27 -7.49 -13.44 -5.19
C GLY A 27 -7.99 -14.85 -5.48
N ALA A 28 -8.00 -15.73 -4.49
CA ALA A 28 -8.60 -17.07 -4.57
C ALA A 28 -10.14 -17.08 -4.40
N GLY A 29 -10.76 -15.91 -4.17
CA GLY A 29 -12.18 -15.74 -3.93
C GLY A 29 -13.05 -15.89 -5.19
N GLN A 30 -14.35 -15.68 -5.00
CA GLN A 30 -15.34 -15.70 -6.10
C GLN A 30 -15.80 -14.31 -6.53
N GLY A 31 -15.12 -13.25 -6.06
CA GLY A 31 -15.41 -11.85 -6.42
C GLY A 31 -16.44 -11.16 -5.53
N ASN A 32 -16.82 -11.79 -4.41
CA ASN A 32 -17.72 -11.20 -3.40
C ASN A 32 -16.96 -10.69 -2.17
N GLU A 33 -15.64 -10.75 -2.21
CA GLU A 33 -14.74 -10.35 -1.16
C GLU A 33 -14.21 -8.93 -1.36
N ILE A 34 -14.13 -8.19 -0.26
CA ILE A 34 -13.42 -6.92 -0.19
C ILE A 34 -12.40 -6.97 0.94
N GLY A 35 -11.25 -6.34 0.73
CA GLY A 35 -10.17 -6.26 1.71
C GLY A 35 -9.59 -4.86 1.75
N PHE A 36 -8.96 -4.53 2.87
CA PHE A 36 -8.27 -3.25 3.06
C PHE A 36 -6.79 -3.50 3.27
N GLY A 37 -5.95 -2.74 2.57
CA GLY A 37 -4.50 -2.83 2.66
C GLY A 37 -3.85 -1.58 2.06
N GLN A 38 -2.53 -1.48 2.21
CA GLN A 38 -1.76 -0.42 1.56
C GLN A 38 -1.80 -0.59 0.03
N ILE A 39 -1.96 0.51 -0.72
CA ILE A 39 -2.02 0.48 -2.18
C ILE A 39 -0.82 -0.27 -2.81
N PRO A 40 0.45 -0.05 -2.38
CA PRO A 40 1.58 -0.84 -2.89
C PRO A 40 1.45 -2.34 -2.66
N ALA A 41 0.92 -2.75 -1.51
CA ALA A 41 0.71 -4.15 -1.20
C ALA A 41 -0.32 -4.75 -2.15
N ILE A 42 -1.45 -4.07 -2.39
CA ILE A 42 -2.50 -4.55 -3.32
C ILE A 42 -1.95 -4.63 -4.75
N ARG A 43 -1.26 -3.60 -5.24
CA ARG A 43 -0.72 -3.57 -6.62
C ARG A 43 0.23 -4.73 -6.90
N ARG A 44 0.99 -5.19 -5.90
CA ARG A 44 1.86 -6.37 -6.01
C ARG A 44 1.10 -7.66 -6.31
N PHE A 45 -0.18 -7.75 -5.94
CA PHE A 45 -1.05 -8.91 -6.20
C PHE A 45 -2.00 -8.72 -7.39
N SER A 46 -1.78 -7.70 -8.24
CA SER A 46 -2.57 -7.49 -9.46
C SER A 46 -2.61 -8.70 -10.39
N GLY A 47 -1.50 -9.45 -10.51
CA GLY A 47 -1.45 -10.70 -11.26
C GLY A 47 -2.23 -11.87 -10.65
N HIS A 48 -2.72 -11.74 -9.41
CA HIS A 48 -3.52 -12.74 -8.69
C HIS A 48 -5.01 -12.37 -8.64
N GLY A 49 -5.46 -11.48 -9.54
CA GLY A 49 -6.87 -11.09 -9.65
C GLY A 49 -7.33 -10.04 -8.63
N VAL A 50 -6.43 -9.48 -7.82
CA VAL A 50 -6.75 -8.43 -6.86
C VAL A 50 -6.54 -7.05 -7.48
N VAL A 51 -7.55 -6.18 -7.42
CA VAL A 51 -7.47 -4.82 -7.97
C VAL A 51 -7.70 -3.76 -6.89
N VAL A 52 -7.05 -2.61 -7.04
CA VAL A 52 -7.36 -1.43 -6.23
C VAL A 52 -8.65 -0.82 -6.76
N VAL A 53 -9.67 -0.71 -5.92
CA VAL A 53 -10.95 -0.07 -6.28
C VAL A 53 -10.88 1.44 -6.03
N ASP A 54 -10.57 1.84 -4.79
CA ASP A 54 -10.46 3.24 -4.38
C ASP A 54 -9.69 3.32 -3.04
N PRO A 55 -8.92 4.39 -2.74
CA PRO A 55 -8.53 4.71 -1.37
C PRO A 55 -9.71 4.78 -0.39
N LEU A 56 -9.43 4.49 0.87
CA LEU A 56 -10.37 4.78 1.97
C LEU A 56 -10.61 6.29 2.06
N PRO A 57 -11.79 6.72 2.55
CA PRO A 57 -12.06 8.12 2.83
C PRO A 57 -10.93 8.74 3.66
N HIS A 58 -10.52 9.97 3.37
CA HIS A 58 -9.40 10.66 4.04
C HIS A 58 -9.46 10.58 5.57
N GLU A 59 -10.68 10.62 6.12
CA GLU A 59 -10.98 10.58 7.55
C GLU A 59 -10.70 9.22 8.23
N LEU A 60 -10.56 8.17 7.42
CA LEU A 60 -10.29 6.78 7.82
C LEU A 60 -8.96 6.28 7.24
N SER A 61 -8.40 7.00 6.27
CA SER A 61 -7.14 6.67 5.64
C SER A 61 -5.98 6.99 6.59
N ASN A 62 -5.02 6.08 6.67
CA ASN A 62 -3.74 6.37 7.27
C ASN A 62 -2.76 6.74 6.16
N THR A 63 -2.19 7.93 6.25
CA THR A 63 -1.07 8.32 5.39
C THR A 63 0.22 7.83 6.05
N THR A 64 0.97 6.96 5.36
CA THR A 64 2.32 6.58 5.77
C THR A 64 3.32 7.36 4.92
N THR A 65 4.00 8.32 5.54
CA THR A 65 5.06 9.09 4.89
C THR A 65 6.39 8.36 5.05
N TYR A 66 7.08 8.11 3.94
CA TYR A 66 8.44 7.58 3.93
C TYR A 66 9.40 8.71 3.57
N ALA A 67 10.41 8.94 4.40
CA ALA A 67 11.49 9.86 4.11
C ALA A 67 12.79 9.05 3.94
N PRO A 68 13.50 9.20 2.82
CA PRO A 68 14.82 8.60 2.70
C PRO A 68 15.80 9.38 3.59
N ALA A 69 16.74 8.68 4.23
CA ALA A 69 17.67 9.29 5.17
C ALA A 69 19.08 8.71 5.00
N ILE A 70 20.07 9.57 5.18
CA ILE A 70 21.47 9.18 5.30
C ILE A 70 21.74 8.79 6.76
N THR A 71 22.19 7.56 6.98
CA THR A 71 22.52 7.06 8.33
C THR A 71 23.98 7.34 8.74
N ASN A 72 24.83 7.74 7.79
CA ASN A 72 26.23 8.05 8.02
C ASN A 72 26.62 9.35 7.29
N LEU A 73 27.10 10.37 8.01
CA LEU A 73 27.50 11.65 7.44
C LEU A 73 28.71 11.54 6.48
N GLN A 74 29.47 10.46 6.55
CA GLN A 74 30.53 10.11 5.60
C GLN A 74 30.03 9.20 4.46
N ALA A 75 28.74 9.24 4.13
CA ALA A 75 28.18 8.52 3.00
C ALA A 75 28.91 8.87 1.69
N SER A 76 29.13 7.86 0.85
CA SER A 76 29.74 8.03 -0.46
C SER A 76 28.87 8.90 -1.37
N ASP A 77 29.49 9.43 -2.43
CA ASP A 77 28.76 10.24 -3.40
C ASP A 77 27.71 9.43 -4.16
N ASP A 78 27.88 8.11 -4.29
CA ASP A 78 26.84 7.21 -4.83
C ASP A 78 25.56 7.22 -3.98
N VAL A 79 25.70 7.21 -2.64
CA VAL A 79 24.54 7.24 -1.73
C VAL A 79 23.81 8.58 -1.84
N LYS A 80 24.56 9.68 -1.88
CA LYS A 80 24.00 11.03 -2.07
C LYS A 80 23.32 11.15 -3.44
N GLY A 81 23.97 10.67 -4.49
CA GLY A 81 23.44 10.65 -5.85
C GLY A 81 22.16 9.80 -5.97
N PHE A 82 22.05 8.70 -5.21
CA PHE A 82 20.81 7.93 -5.15
C PHE A 82 19.66 8.72 -4.51
N LEU A 83 19.92 9.45 -3.42
CA LEU A 83 18.93 10.33 -2.79
C LEU A 83 18.47 11.44 -3.73
N GLU A 84 19.41 12.09 -4.43
CA GLU A 84 19.10 13.08 -5.47
C GLU A 84 18.26 12.48 -6.60
N PHE A 85 18.59 11.25 -7.03
CA PHE A 85 17.80 10.52 -8.02
C PHE A 85 16.35 10.32 -7.55
N LEU A 86 16.11 9.99 -6.28
CA LEU A 86 14.75 9.81 -5.74
C LEU A 86 13.89 11.09 -5.85
N GLU A 87 14.50 12.27 -5.87
CA GLU A 87 13.79 13.53 -6.04
C GLU A 87 13.44 13.84 -7.51
N MET A 88 14.11 13.19 -8.47
CA MET A 88 13.92 13.42 -9.90
C MET A 88 12.53 12.97 -10.39
N PRO A 89 11.98 13.60 -11.45
CA PRO A 89 10.68 13.23 -12.02
C PRO A 89 10.57 11.75 -12.42
N THR A 90 11.66 11.15 -12.88
CA THR A 90 11.68 9.73 -13.27
C THR A 90 11.48 8.81 -12.07
N ALA A 91 12.18 9.03 -10.96
CA ALA A 91 11.99 8.24 -9.74
C ALA A 91 10.59 8.44 -9.16
N ARG A 92 10.10 9.68 -9.12
CA ARG A 92 8.72 9.99 -8.68
C ARG A 92 7.67 9.24 -9.49
N ARG A 93 7.83 9.14 -10.82
CA ARG A 93 6.92 8.35 -11.66
C ARG A 93 6.95 6.86 -11.31
N ILE A 94 8.12 6.29 -11.05
CA ILE A 94 8.26 4.88 -10.66
C ILE A 94 7.58 4.63 -9.31
N LEU A 95 7.84 5.48 -8.31
CA LEU A 95 7.23 5.37 -6.99
C LEU A 95 5.70 5.52 -7.06
N ASN A 96 5.20 6.52 -7.79
CA ASN A 96 3.76 6.71 -8.01
C ASN A 96 3.10 5.49 -8.69
N ALA A 97 3.78 4.87 -9.66
CA ALA A 97 3.32 3.65 -10.31
C ALA A 97 3.32 2.44 -9.36
N ALA A 98 4.23 2.40 -8.39
CA ALA A 98 4.21 1.42 -7.31
C ALA A 98 3.16 1.72 -6.22
N GLY A 99 2.60 2.94 -6.17
CA GLY A 99 1.63 3.38 -5.18
C GLY A 99 2.23 4.05 -3.96
N THR A 100 3.50 4.48 -4.05
CA THR A 100 4.21 5.25 -3.03
C THR A 100 4.29 6.70 -3.52
N VAL A 101 3.76 7.63 -2.73
CA VAL A 101 3.75 9.08 -2.99
C VAL A 101 4.58 9.82 -1.97
#